data_AF-W8BTN1-F1
#
_entry.id   AF-W8BTN1-F1
#
_cell.length_a   1.000
_cell.length_b   1.000
_cell.length_c   1.000
_cell.angle_alpha   90.00
_cell.angle_beta   90.00
_cell.angle_gamma   90.00
#
_symmetry.space_group_name_H-M   'P 1'
#
loop_
_entity.id
_entity.type
_entity.pdbx_description
1 polymer ?
#
loop_
_entity_poly.entity_id
_entity_poly.type
_entity_poly.pdbx_seq_one_letter_code
_entity_poly.pdbx_strand_id
1 'polypeptide(L)'
;EALSGHEPSKHVKVPQDIGKWQRSEAYYDLLGFINAVSYAIQGKRINDPDIYVSPTMNNVVGIFDKLNKLVDESPPVDQPTRFGNKGYRVWARKMHRVNTIFGNSNSGKKCLRIIIIKVSLLGHLRIPERCITSREM
;
A
#
# COMPACT_ATOMS: atom_id res chain seq x y z
N GLU A 1 9.06 -2.09 -25.92
CA GLU A 1 9.90 -0.98 -25.40
C GLU A 1 9.49 -0.68 -23.96
N ALA A 2 10.44 -0.51 -23.06
CA ALA A 2 10.15 -0.25 -21.64
C ALA A 2 9.66 1.19 -21.45
N LEU A 3 8.49 1.32 -20.85
CA LEU A 3 7.76 2.58 -20.65
C LEU A 3 8.62 3.61 -19.88
N SER A 4 8.74 4.77 -20.52
CA SER A 4 9.26 6.04 -20.03
C SER A 4 9.06 6.25 -18.51
N GLY A 5 10.16 6.39 -17.77
CA GLY A 5 10.22 6.48 -16.32
C GLY A 5 9.72 7.81 -15.74
N HIS A 6 8.42 8.07 -15.85
CA HIS A 6 7.77 9.21 -15.18
C HIS A 6 7.32 8.82 -13.77
N GLU A 7 7.54 9.72 -12.80
CA GLU A 7 7.04 9.52 -11.43
C GLU A 7 5.49 9.52 -11.43
N PRO A 8 4.83 8.60 -10.70
CA PRO A 8 3.37 8.57 -10.64
C PRO A 8 2.78 9.88 -10.13
N SER A 9 1.77 10.40 -10.82
CA SER A 9 1.08 11.64 -10.44
C SER A 9 -0.45 11.49 -10.43
N LYS A 10 -1.17 12.37 -9.73
CA LYS A 10 -2.63 12.32 -9.65
C LYS A 10 -3.27 12.74 -10.98
N HIS A 11 -3.81 11.75 -11.70
CA HIS A 11 -4.46 11.97 -13.00
C HIS A 11 -6.00 11.91 -12.99
N VAL A 12 -6.63 11.36 -11.94
CA VAL A 12 -8.09 11.40 -11.74
C VAL A 12 -8.40 12.46 -10.69
N LYS A 13 -8.90 13.61 -11.13
CA LYS A 13 -9.18 14.79 -10.29
C LYS A 13 -10.67 15.11 -10.24
N VAL A 14 -11.37 14.92 -11.35
CA VAL A 14 -12.81 15.18 -11.51
C VAL A 14 -13.52 13.96 -12.09
N PRO A 15 -14.86 13.82 -11.93
CA PRO A 15 -15.61 12.66 -12.43
C PRO A 15 -15.41 12.38 -13.93
N GLN A 16 -15.20 13.43 -14.74
CA GLN A 16 -14.98 13.32 -16.19
C GLN A 16 -13.67 12.59 -16.53
N ASP A 17 -12.68 12.59 -15.62
CA ASP A 17 -11.41 11.89 -15.82
C ASP A 17 -11.57 10.36 -15.79
N ILE A 18 -12.68 9.84 -15.26
CA ILE A 18 -12.95 8.40 -15.16
C ILE A 18 -12.94 7.74 -16.54
N GLY A 19 -13.49 8.41 -17.57
CA GLY A 19 -13.46 7.86 -18.92
C GLY A 19 -12.03 7.70 -19.45
N LYS A 20 -11.12 8.64 -19.13
CA LYS A 20 -9.70 8.53 -19.47
C LYS A 20 -9.02 7.42 -18.68
N TRP A 21 -9.33 7.29 -17.39
CA TRP A 21 -8.82 6.20 -16.54
C TRP A 21 -9.20 4.82 -17.07
N GLN A 22 -10.47 4.59 -17.41
CA GLN A 22 -10.98 3.29 -17.90
C GLN A 22 -10.35 2.83 -19.22
N ARG A 23 -9.77 3.75 -20.01
CA ARG A 23 -9.06 3.44 -21.25
C ARG A 23 -7.54 3.39 -21.09
N SER A 24 -7.02 3.60 -19.88
CA SER A 24 -5.59 3.62 -19.62
C SER A 24 -5.00 2.21 -19.49
N GLU A 25 -3.72 2.06 -19.83
CA GLU A 25 -2.97 0.82 -19.62
C GLU A 25 -3.00 0.37 -18.14
N ALA A 26 -2.82 1.32 -17.21
CA ALA A 26 -2.85 1.06 -15.77
C ALA A 26 -4.18 0.46 -15.29
N TYR A 27 -5.30 0.82 -15.92
CA TYR A 27 -6.61 0.22 -15.61
C TYR A 27 -6.68 -1.24 -16.06
N TYR A 28 -6.24 -1.54 -17.27
CA TYR A 28 -6.22 -2.92 -17.79
C TYR A 28 -5.23 -3.81 -17.03
N ASP A 29 -4.07 -3.27 -16.66
CA ASP A 29 -3.08 -3.96 -15.81
C ASP A 29 -3.65 -4.32 -14.44
N LEU A 30 -4.36 -3.38 -13.80
CA LEU A 30 -5.01 -3.60 -12.51
C LEU A 30 -6.10 -4.69 -12.62
N LEU A 31 -6.95 -4.59 -13.64
CA LEU A 31 -8.02 -5.57 -13.86
C LEU A 31 -7.44 -6.97 -14.16
N GLY A 32 -6.41 -7.04 -15.01
CA GLY A 32 -5.70 -8.28 -15.30
C GLY A 32 -5.08 -8.90 -14.05
N PHE A 33 -4.48 -8.09 -13.19
CA PHE A 33 -3.95 -8.56 -11.90
C PHE A 33 -5.05 -9.11 -10.98
N ILE A 34 -6.16 -8.39 -10.81
CA ILE A 34 -7.30 -8.84 -9.98
C ILE A 34 -7.85 -10.18 -10.49
N ASN A 35 -8.04 -10.30 -11.80
CA ASN A 35 -8.56 -11.53 -12.41
C ASN A 35 -7.58 -12.70 -12.25
N ALA A 36 -6.29 -12.48 -12.47
CA ALA A 36 -5.26 -13.51 -12.31
C ALA A 36 -5.19 -14.02 -10.86
N VAL A 37 -5.24 -13.12 -9.87
CA VAL A 37 -5.28 -13.52 -8.46
C VAL A 37 -6.56 -14.28 -8.15
N SER A 38 -7.70 -13.79 -8.62
CA SER A 38 -9.01 -14.42 -8.39
C SER A 38 -9.04 -15.85 -8.91
N TYR A 39 -8.52 -16.08 -10.12
CA TYR A 39 -8.39 -17.42 -10.69
C TYR A 39 -7.42 -18.30 -9.89
N ALA A 40 -6.26 -17.76 -9.50
CA ALA A 40 -5.23 -18.51 -8.78
C ALA A 40 -5.63 -18.99 -7.38
N ILE A 41 -6.65 -18.39 -6.76
CA ILE A 41 -7.16 -18.74 -5.43
C ILE A 41 -8.42 -19.62 -5.47
N GLN A 42 -9.01 -19.87 -6.65
CA GLN A 42 -10.19 -20.71 -6.77
C GLN A 42 -9.92 -22.12 -6.23
N GLY A 43 -10.84 -22.62 -5.40
CA GLY A 43 -10.75 -23.94 -4.79
C GLY A 43 -9.70 -24.08 -3.67
N LYS A 44 -8.95 -23.03 -3.36
CA LYS A 44 -7.95 -23.04 -2.27
C LYS A 44 -8.56 -22.62 -0.95
N ARG A 45 -8.14 -23.26 0.12
CA ARG A 45 -8.52 -22.89 1.49
C ARG A 45 -7.54 -21.84 2.02
N ILE A 46 -8.01 -20.99 2.94
CA ILE A 46 -7.17 -19.96 3.57
C ILE A 46 -5.96 -20.59 4.30
N ASN A 47 -6.19 -21.72 4.98
CA ASN A 47 -5.16 -22.43 5.76
C ASN A 47 -4.70 -23.71 5.05
N ASP A 48 -4.63 -23.69 3.72
CA ASP A 48 -4.15 -24.83 2.94
C ASP A 48 -2.65 -25.04 3.24
N PRO A 49 -2.25 -26.18 3.85
CA PRO A 49 -0.87 -26.43 4.25
C PRO A 49 0.07 -26.62 3.05
N ASP A 50 -0.47 -26.88 1.86
CA ASP A 50 0.30 -27.20 0.66
C ASP A 50 0.59 -25.97 -0.21
N ILE A 51 0.24 -24.75 0.25
CA ILE A 51 0.54 -23.51 -0.47
C ILE A 51 2.04 -23.23 -0.43
N TYR A 52 2.65 -23.16 -1.62
CA TYR A 52 4.03 -22.71 -1.77
C TYR A 52 4.18 -21.22 -1.43
N VAL A 53 5.07 -20.91 -0.47
CA VAL A 53 5.44 -19.54 -0.08
C VAL A 53 6.85 -19.23 -0.55
N SER A 54 6.95 -18.37 -1.56
CA SER A 54 8.26 -17.92 -2.08
C SER A 54 9.03 -17.04 -1.08
N PRO A 55 10.37 -16.94 -1.18
CA PRO A 55 11.17 -16.02 -0.36
C PRO A 55 10.70 -14.57 -0.46
N THR A 56 10.29 -14.13 -1.64
CA THR A 56 9.72 -12.79 -1.85
C THR A 56 8.43 -12.59 -1.06
N MET A 57 7.58 -13.62 -0.98
CA MET A 57 6.35 -13.55 -0.20
C MET A 57 6.63 -13.50 1.30
N ASN A 58 7.60 -14.29 1.79
CA ASN A 58 8.07 -14.21 3.16
C ASN A 58 8.59 -12.81 3.52
N ASN A 59 9.31 -12.15 2.60
CA ASN A 59 9.74 -10.77 2.81
C ASN A 59 8.56 -9.79 2.92
N VAL A 60 7.51 -9.98 2.11
CA VAL A 60 6.29 -9.17 2.18
C VAL A 60 5.56 -9.39 3.50
N VAL A 61 5.40 -10.64 3.95
CA VAL A 61 4.82 -10.98 5.25
C VAL A 61 5.63 -10.34 6.39
N GLY A 62 6.96 -10.43 6.34
CA GLY A 62 7.83 -9.81 7.33
C GLY A 62 7.74 -8.28 7.37
N ILE A 63 7.33 -7.61 6.28
CA ILE A 63 7.00 -6.18 6.30
C ILE A 63 5.72 -5.96 7.13
N PHE A 64 4.67 -6.75 6.89
CA PHE A 64 3.43 -6.65 7.67
C PHE A 64 3.65 -6.93 9.15
N ASP A 65 4.47 -7.91 9.51
CA ASP A 65 4.81 -8.20 10.91
C ASP A 65 5.49 -6.99 11.60
N LYS A 66 6.43 -6.34 10.90
CA LYS A 66 7.07 -5.11 11.40
C LYS A 66 6.09 -3.97 11.52
N LEU A 67 5.21 -3.76 10.55
CA LEU A 67 4.17 -2.74 10.60
C LEU A 67 3.20 -2.98 11.78
N ASN A 68 2.88 -4.25 12.05
CA ASN A 68 2.03 -4.65 13.15
C ASN A 68 2.71 -4.37 14.50
N LYS A 69 3.99 -4.74 14.65
CA LYS A 69 4.78 -4.41 15.84
C LYS A 69 4.84 -2.91 16.12
N LEU A 70 4.93 -2.07 15.08
CA LEU A 70 4.90 -0.62 15.27
C LEU A 70 3.59 -0.12 15.90
N VAL A 71 2.48 -0.83 15.73
CA VAL A 71 1.18 -0.50 16.35
C VAL A 71 1.31 -0.65 17.87
N ASP A 72 1.86 -1.77 18.34
CA ASP A 72 2.09 -2.03 19.76
C ASP A 72 3.00 -0.96 20.39
N GLU A 73 4.02 -0.52 19.64
CA GLU A 73 4.94 0.53 20.06
C GLU A 73 4.36 1.96 19.94
N SER A 74 3.16 2.12 19.40
CA SER A 74 2.52 3.41 19.16
C SER A 74 1.09 3.42 19.73
N PRO A 75 0.94 3.21 21.06
CA PRO A 75 -0.36 3.03 21.67
C PRO A 75 -1.24 4.29 21.51
N PRO A 76 -2.57 4.11 21.56
CA PRO A 76 -3.49 5.24 21.61
C PRO A 76 -3.19 6.16 22.79
N VAL A 77 -3.21 7.46 22.55
CA VAL A 77 -3.05 8.48 23.60
C VAL A 77 -4.42 8.99 23.99
N ASP A 78 -4.64 9.21 25.29
CA ASP A 78 -5.85 9.86 25.76
C ASP A 78 -5.95 11.27 25.17
N GLN A 79 -7.10 11.60 24.60
CA GLN A 79 -7.30 12.87 23.90
C GLN A 79 -8.77 13.31 23.97
N PRO A 80 -9.02 14.62 24.11
CA PRO A 80 -10.38 15.15 24.20
C PRO A 80 -11.15 15.09 22.87
N THR A 81 -10.46 14.87 21.74
CA THR A 81 -11.08 14.80 20.41
C THR A 81 -11.46 13.37 20.05
N ARG A 82 -12.70 13.19 19.58
CA ARG A 82 -13.23 11.91 19.07
C ARG A 82 -12.69 11.52 17.69
N PHE A 83 -11.98 12.42 17.00
CA PHE A 83 -11.47 12.17 15.66
C PHE A 83 -9.99 11.82 15.72
N GLY A 84 -9.63 10.65 15.17
CA GLY A 84 -8.26 10.21 14.87
C GLY A 84 -7.30 10.25 16.06
N ASN A 85 -6.86 9.10 16.56
CA ASN A 85 -5.94 9.08 17.69
C ASN A 85 -4.54 9.63 17.32
N LYS A 86 -3.96 10.52 18.13
CA LYS A 86 -2.60 11.05 17.92
C LYS A 86 -1.51 9.97 17.84
N GLY A 87 -1.72 8.80 18.47
CA GLY A 87 -0.85 7.62 18.34
C GLY A 87 -0.65 7.18 16.89
N TYR A 88 -1.65 7.37 16.03
CA TYR A 88 -1.52 7.11 14.59
C TYR A 88 -0.41 7.95 13.93
N ARG A 89 -0.24 9.22 14.31
CA ARG A 89 0.84 10.06 13.75
C ARG A 89 2.22 9.56 14.15
N VAL A 90 2.34 9.04 15.36
CA VAL A 90 3.57 8.42 15.86
C VAL A 90 3.87 7.16 15.04
N TRP A 91 2.87 6.27 14.89
CA TRP A 91 2.97 5.08 14.05
C TRP A 91 3.36 5.42 12.60
N ALA A 92 2.68 6.38 11.97
CA ALA A 92 2.91 6.76 10.57
C ALA A 92 4.33 7.30 10.35
N ARG A 93 4.86 8.09 11.30
CA ARG A 93 6.25 8.57 11.25
C ARG A 93 7.26 7.44 11.36
N LYS A 94 7.01 6.45 12.23
CA LYS A 94 7.86 5.25 12.35
C LYS A 94 7.80 4.40 11.08
N MET A 95 6.60 4.16 10.55
CA MET A 95 6.39 3.42 9.30
C MET A 95 7.13 4.05 8.12
N HIS A 96 7.09 5.38 7.98
CA HIS A 96 7.81 6.08 6.93
C HIS A 96 9.31 5.79 6.94
N ARG A 97 9.93 5.72 8.13
CA ARG A 97 11.36 5.38 8.29
C ARG A 97 11.65 3.94 7.87
N VAL A 98 10.77 3.02 8.22
CA VAL A 98 10.88 1.59 7.87
C VAL A 98 10.76 1.38 6.35
N ASN A 99 9.84 2.09 5.68
CA ASN A 99 9.63 1.98 4.24
C ASN A 99 10.86 2.40 3.41
N THR A 100 11.62 3.42 3.87
CA THR A 100 12.85 3.87 3.20
C THR A 100 13.94 2.79 3.19
N ILE A 101 13.98 1.91 4.20
CA ILE A 101 14.98 0.83 4.29
C ILE A 101 14.66 -0.30 3.31
N PHE A 102 13.38 -0.63 3.12
CA PHE A 102 12.95 -1.70 2.23
C PHE A 102 13.02 -1.36 0.73
N GLY A 103 12.93 -0.07 0.39
CA GLY A 103 13.07 0.39 -1.00
C GLY A 103 14.44 0.10 -1.62
N ASN A 104 15.49 -0.06 -0.81
CA ASN A 104 16.86 -0.29 -1.29
C ASN A 104 17.22 -1.78 -1.51
N SER A 105 16.36 -2.72 -1.10
CA SER A 105 16.72 -4.16 -1.11
C SER A 105 16.23 -4.94 -2.34
N ASN A 106 15.51 -4.30 -3.28
CA ASN A 106 15.05 -4.93 -4.52
C ASN A 106 15.79 -4.36 -5.75
N SER A 107 17.10 -4.61 -5.82
CA SER A 107 17.94 -4.36 -6.99
C SER A 107 17.73 -5.46 -8.04
N GLY A 108 16.60 -5.42 -8.74
CA GLY A 108 16.32 -6.43 -9.75
C GLY A 108 15.03 -6.17 -10.51
N LYS A 109 15.02 -5.12 -11.33
CA LYS A 109 14.02 -4.85 -12.38
C LYS A 109 12.57 -5.09 -11.94
N LYS A 110 11.91 -4.10 -11.33
CA LYS A 110 10.43 -3.92 -11.27
C LYS A 110 10.09 -2.79 -10.29
N CYS A 111 9.67 -1.62 -10.76
CA CYS A 111 9.03 -0.62 -9.89
C CYS A 111 7.68 -0.09 -10.43
N LEU A 112 7.03 -0.83 -11.32
CA LEU A 112 5.61 -0.61 -11.64
C LEU A 112 4.68 -1.38 -10.68
N ARG A 113 5.14 -2.47 -10.05
CA ARG A 113 4.30 -3.31 -9.16
C ARG A 113 4.32 -2.93 -7.67
N ILE A 114 5.26 -2.11 -7.23
CA ILE A 114 5.33 -1.62 -5.84
C ILE A 114 4.39 -0.42 -5.61
N ILE A 115 3.99 0.28 -6.68
CA ILE A 115 3.10 1.44 -6.60
C ILE A 115 1.72 1.04 -6.07
N ILE A 116 1.21 -0.14 -6.44
CA ILE A 116 -0.08 -0.64 -5.92
C ILE A 116 0.00 -0.87 -4.41
N ILE A 117 1.12 -1.39 -3.89
CA ILE A 117 1.31 -1.58 -2.45
C ILE A 117 1.39 -0.22 -1.74
N LYS A 118 2.10 0.76 -2.31
CA LYS A 118 2.26 2.09 -1.69
C LYS A 118 0.95 2.88 -1.65
N VAL A 119 0.13 2.83 -2.70
CA VAL A 119 -1.16 3.53 -2.77
C VAL A 119 -2.27 2.75 -2.05
N SER A 120 -2.27 1.41 -2.10
CA SER A 120 -3.29 0.59 -1.44
C SER A 120 -3.07 0.44 0.06
N LEU A 121 -1.83 0.35 0.56
CA LEU A 121 -1.58 0.37 2.01
C LEU A 121 -1.97 1.72 2.62
N LEU A 122 -1.76 2.83 1.90
CA LEU A 122 -2.19 4.15 2.36
C LEU A 122 -3.72 4.38 2.19
N GLY A 123 -4.40 3.63 1.33
CA GLY A 123 -5.84 3.76 1.09
C GLY A 123 -6.75 2.78 1.87
N HIS A 124 -6.27 1.56 2.17
CA HIS A 124 -7.01 0.55 2.94
C HIS A 124 -6.87 0.72 4.45
N LEU A 125 -5.70 1.19 4.92
CA LEU A 125 -5.69 1.94 6.16
C LEU A 125 -6.50 3.19 5.86
N ARG A 126 -7.61 3.40 6.54
CA ARG A 126 -8.51 4.54 6.29
C ARG A 126 -7.78 5.82 6.71
N ILE A 127 -6.79 6.28 5.94
CA ILE A 127 -5.97 7.47 6.20
C ILE A 127 -6.76 8.67 5.67
N PRO A 128 -7.42 9.46 6.52
CA PRO A 128 -7.84 10.78 6.07
C PRO A 128 -6.56 11.60 5.80
N GLU A 129 -6.42 12.12 4.58
CA GLU A 129 -5.39 13.10 4.18
C GLU A 129 -5.24 14.26 5.20
N ARG A 130 -6.31 14.53 5.96
CA ARG A 130 -6.38 15.53 7.04
C ARG A 130 -5.43 15.29 8.22
N CYS A 131 -4.84 14.10 8.39
CA CYS A 131 -3.90 13.85 9.49
C CYS A 131 -2.42 14.13 9.14
N ILE A 132 -2.10 14.35 7.86
CA ILE A 132 -0.73 14.60 7.39
C ILE A 132 -0.46 16.11 7.26
N THR A 133 -1.49 16.91 6.96
CA THR A 133 -1.38 18.36 6.70
C THR A 133 -2.02 19.21 7.79
N SER A 134 -1.76 18.92 9.07
CA SER A 134 -1.90 19.97 10.09
C SER A 134 -0.58 20.76 10.13
N ARG A 135 -0.43 21.70 9.18
CA ARG A 135 0.39 22.89 9.43
C ARG A 135 -0.21 23.53 10.69
N GLU A 136 0.63 23.79 11.66
CA GLU A 136 0.30 24.67 12.78
C GLU A 136 -0.13 26.03 12.20
N MET A 137 -1.38 26.38 12.44
CA MET A 137 -1.92 27.73 12.63
C MET A 137 -3.17 27.59 13.50
#